data_AF-A4SAY2-F1
#
_entry.id   AF-A4SAY2-F1
#
_cell.length_a   1.000
_cell.length_b   1.000
_cell.length_c   1.000
_cell.angle_alpha   90.00
_cell.angle_beta   90.00
_cell.angle_gamma   90.00
#
_symmetry.space_group_name_H-M   'P 1'
#
loop_
_entity.id
_entity.type
_entity.pdbx_description
1 polymer ?
#
loop_
_entity_poly.entity_id
_entity_poly.type
_entity_poly.pdbx_seq_one_letter_code
_entity_poly.pdbx_strand_id
1 'polypeptide(L)'
;MEAFELTAPRYRVRCVLEAFHAPVHVGGWYVKLDRGVPQSQWISRETGARIGRGSVVEAIERVVLKGLGSNGAKFNSSGREDMDVRMLSDGRPFALQVHDPKTPLASAENVAAMEREINAQSDITGVRVRGLCFTTKENYHAVGMSSEEHEKEKSYVAIVRVSREATPEDHEKIASTSRLVVQQSTPTRVAHRRADLVRPRTIVSMSSEPIPGSPDSFILRLRTQAGTYVKEFVHGDAGRTAPSLGDLLGCRAEIIQLDVIAINDDWNPSGAPRVA
;
A
#
# COMPACT_ATOMS: atom_id res chain seq x y z
N MET A 1 19.04 -56.37 -9.67
CA MET A 1 19.07 -54.89 -9.78
C MET A 1 20.43 -54.54 -10.34
N GLU A 2 20.51 -54.11 -11.59
CA GLU A 2 21.76 -53.61 -12.16
C GLU A 2 22.10 -52.26 -11.51
N ALA A 3 23.32 -52.14 -11.02
CA ALA A 3 23.82 -50.91 -10.43
C ALA A 3 24.00 -49.86 -11.54
N PHE A 4 23.32 -48.72 -11.41
CA PHE A 4 23.49 -47.60 -12.32
C PHE A 4 24.84 -46.93 -12.04
N GLU A 5 25.86 -47.22 -12.83
CA GLU A 5 27.16 -46.53 -12.75
C GLU A 5 27.09 -45.15 -13.42
N LEU A 6 27.22 -44.10 -12.62
CA LEU A 6 27.38 -42.73 -13.12
C LEU A 6 28.75 -42.58 -13.80
N THR A 7 28.78 -42.59 -15.13
CA THR A 7 29.99 -42.26 -15.89
C THR A 7 30.33 -40.77 -15.79
N ALA A 8 31.61 -40.43 -15.61
CA ALA A 8 32.06 -39.04 -15.61
C ALA A 8 31.66 -38.31 -16.91
N PRO A 9 31.12 -37.07 -16.84
CA PRO A 9 30.68 -36.35 -18.03
C PRO A 9 31.85 -36.11 -18.98
N ARG A 10 31.69 -36.51 -20.25
CA ARG A 10 32.72 -36.39 -21.31
C ARG A 10 32.77 -35.01 -21.98
N TYR A 11 31.97 -34.06 -21.52
CA TYR A 11 31.84 -32.73 -22.12
C TYR A 11 32.68 -31.70 -21.36
N ARG A 12 33.07 -30.61 -22.03
CA ARG A 12 33.78 -29.51 -21.36
C ARG A 12 32.90 -28.92 -20.26
N VAL A 13 33.38 -29.00 -19.03
CA VAL A 13 32.75 -28.34 -17.89
C VAL A 13 33.33 -26.93 -17.78
N ARG A 14 32.45 -25.92 -17.69
CA ARG A 14 32.83 -24.56 -17.34
C ARG A 14 32.53 -24.36 -15.86
N CYS A 15 33.57 -24.18 -15.06
CA CYS A 15 33.42 -23.67 -13.69
C CYS A 15 33.31 -22.14 -13.76
N VAL A 16 32.28 -21.57 -13.14
CA VAL A 16 32.11 -20.13 -12.99
C VAL A 16 32.12 -19.82 -11.50
N LEU A 17 33.02 -18.92 -11.09
CA LEU A 17 33.05 -18.36 -9.74
C LEU A 17 32.48 -16.95 -9.81
N GLU A 18 31.41 -16.69 -9.08
CA GLU A 18 30.80 -15.37 -8.97
C GLU A 18 30.88 -14.90 -7.52
N ALA A 19 31.25 -13.64 -7.32
CA ALA A 19 31.30 -13.01 -6.01
C ALA A 19 30.26 -11.88 -5.94
N PHE A 20 29.52 -11.82 -4.84
CA PHE A 20 28.45 -10.85 -4.62
C PHE A 20 28.51 -10.31 -3.19
N HIS A 21 28.07 -9.07 -3.01
CA HIS A 21 27.87 -8.51 -1.68
C HIS A 21 26.58 -9.04 -1.05
N ALA A 22 26.60 -9.20 0.27
CA ALA A 22 25.39 -9.47 1.03
C ALA A 22 24.36 -8.34 0.82
N PRO A 23 23.05 -8.65 0.79
CA PRO A 23 22.02 -7.63 0.66
C PRO A 23 22.06 -6.61 1.80
N VAL A 24 21.77 -5.35 1.47
CA VAL A 24 21.52 -4.29 2.45
C VAL A 24 20.04 -3.90 2.43
N HIS A 25 19.53 -3.36 3.53
CA HIS A 25 18.13 -2.99 3.65
C HIS A 25 17.97 -1.49 3.83
N VAL A 26 17.03 -0.89 3.09
CA VAL A 26 16.69 0.53 3.17
C VAL A 26 15.21 0.67 3.45
N GLY A 27 14.82 1.39 4.49
CA GLY A 27 13.44 1.57 4.90
C GLY A 27 13.02 3.03 4.94
N GLY A 28 11.71 3.28 4.86
CA GLY A 28 11.14 4.61 4.96
C GLY A 28 9.61 4.61 4.85
N TRP A 29 9.06 5.79 4.60
CA TRP A 29 7.63 6.01 4.39
C TRP A 29 7.38 6.61 3.03
N TYR A 30 6.50 6.03 2.22
CA TYR A 30 6.15 6.61 0.92
C TYR A 30 4.80 7.31 0.96
N VAL A 31 4.72 8.44 0.27
CA VAL A 31 3.50 9.20 -0.02
C VAL A 31 3.24 9.10 -1.51
N LYS A 32 2.00 8.78 -1.87
CA LYS A 32 1.52 8.70 -3.25
C LYS A 32 0.50 9.82 -3.48
N LEU A 33 0.91 10.82 -4.25
CA LEU A 33 0.17 12.04 -4.53
C LEU A 33 -0.83 11.88 -5.69
N ASP A 34 -0.47 11.06 -6.67
CA ASP A 34 -1.25 10.89 -7.90
C ASP A 34 -2.24 9.72 -7.83
N ARG A 35 -3.43 9.93 -8.38
CA ARG A 35 -4.30 8.83 -8.83
C ARG A 35 -3.77 8.35 -10.19
N GLY A 36 -3.71 7.04 -10.43
CA GLY A 36 -3.16 6.46 -11.67
C GLY A 36 -1.76 5.87 -11.54
N VAL A 37 -1.15 5.92 -10.35
CA VAL A 37 0.18 5.33 -10.08
C VAL A 37 0.00 4.00 -9.32
N PRO A 38 0.29 2.83 -9.91
CA PRO A 38 0.28 1.58 -9.15
C PRO A 38 1.41 1.54 -8.10
N GLN A 39 1.28 0.68 -7.09
CA GLN A 39 2.35 0.49 -6.11
C GLN A 39 3.56 -0.18 -6.77
N SER A 40 3.37 -1.38 -7.33
CA SER A 40 4.39 -2.13 -8.06
C SER A 40 4.22 -1.96 -9.56
N GLN A 41 5.26 -2.29 -10.33
CA GLN A 41 5.22 -2.27 -11.78
C GLN A 41 4.00 -3.06 -12.29
N TRP A 42 3.20 -2.43 -13.14
CA TRP A 42 2.01 -3.05 -13.71
C TRP A 42 2.15 -3.13 -15.23
N ILE A 43 2.23 -4.35 -15.73
CA ILE A 43 2.27 -4.65 -17.16
C ILE A 43 0.93 -5.28 -17.55
N SER A 44 0.32 -4.78 -18.62
CA SER A 44 -0.90 -5.35 -19.19
C SER A 44 -0.60 -6.76 -19.70
N ARG A 45 -1.43 -7.74 -19.30
CA ARG A 45 -1.28 -9.12 -19.78
C ARG A 45 -1.66 -9.27 -21.25
N GLU A 46 -2.55 -8.43 -21.76
CA GLU A 46 -3.06 -8.51 -23.13
C GLU A 46 -2.11 -7.85 -24.12
N THR A 47 -1.59 -6.67 -23.78
CA THR A 47 -0.78 -5.86 -24.71
C THR A 47 0.71 -5.92 -24.42
N GLY A 48 1.12 -6.43 -23.25
CA GLY A 48 2.50 -6.34 -22.77
C GLY A 48 2.95 -4.91 -22.45
N ALA A 49 2.09 -3.91 -22.64
CA ALA A 49 2.41 -2.51 -22.40
C ALA A 49 2.38 -2.18 -20.91
N ARG A 50 3.22 -1.23 -20.51
CA ARG A 50 3.24 -0.69 -19.14
C ARG A 50 1.96 0.11 -18.88
N ILE A 51 1.34 -0.13 -17.73
CA ILE A 51 0.18 0.61 -17.24
C ILE A 51 0.66 1.72 -16.31
N GLY A 52 0.19 2.94 -16.57
CA GLY A 52 0.61 4.14 -15.85
C GLY A 52 1.98 4.66 -16.29
N ARG A 53 2.34 5.86 -15.81
CA ARG A 53 3.65 6.50 -16.08
C ARG A 53 4.79 5.85 -15.28
N GLY A 54 4.44 5.07 -14.27
CA GLY A 54 5.31 4.25 -13.45
C GLY A 54 4.66 3.83 -12.15
N SER A 55 5.45 3.31 -11.23
CA SER A 55 4.97 2.83 -9.94
C SER A 55 5.73 3.45 -8.77
N VAL A 56 5.15 3.34 -7.57
CA VAL A 56 5.82 3.72 -6.31
C VAL A 56 7.19 3.04 -6.19
N VAL A 57 7.23 1.73 -6.41
CA VAL A 57 8.46 0.94 -6.38
C VAL A 57 9.49 1.46 -7.38
N GLU A 58 9.10 1.67 -8.64
CA GLU A 58 10.02 2.14 -9.68
C GLU A 58 10.57 3.56 -9.38
N ALA A 59 9.78 4.44 -8.78
CA ALA A 59 10.22 5.79 -8.39
C ALA A 59 11.31 5.74 -7.32
N ILE A 60 11.17 4.86 -6.33
CA ILE A 60 12.11 4.69 -5.22
C ILE A 60 13.36 3.93 -5.69
N GLU A 61 13.18 2.78 -6.34
CA GLU A 61 14.27 1.91 -6.78
C GLU A 61 15.20 2.60 -7.78
N ARG A 62 14.68 3.46 -8.67
CA ARG A 62 15.48 4.22 -9.63
C ARG A 62 16.62 4.99 -8.97
N VAL A 63 16.35 5.58 -7.80
CA VAL A 63 17.34 6.38 -7.06
C VAL A 63 18.16 5.49 -6.13
N VAL A 64 17.51 4.62 -5.36
CA VAL A 64 18.20 3.78 -4.36
C VAL A 64 19.16 2.79 -5.01
N LEU A 65 18.76 2.12 -6.09
CA LEU A 65 19.62 1.17 -6.80
C LEU A 65 20.83 1.87 -7.43
N LYS A 66 20.63 3.06 -8.02
CA LYS A 66 21.72 3.87 -8.56
C LYS A 66 22.69 4.32 -7.46
N GLY A 67 22.17 4.79 -6.33
CA GLY A 67 22.98 5.25 -5.18
C GLY A 67 23.79 4.13 -4.53
N LEU A 68 23.27 2.90 -4.53
CA LEU A 68 23.91 1.71 -3.97
C LEU A 68 24.66 0.85 -5.01
N GLY A 69 24.67 1.27 -6.28
CA GLY A 69 25.30 0.55 -7.39
C GLY A 69 24.72 -0.85 -7.62
N SER A 70 23.44 -1.06 -7.34
CA SER A 70 22.75 -2.35 -7.48
C SER A 70 21.89 -2.40 -8.75
N ASN A 71 21.59 -3.61 -9.23
CA ASN A 71 20.69 -3.85 -10.36
C ASN A 71 19.32 -4.41 -9.95
N GLY A 72 19.05 -4.58 -8.65
CA GLY A 72 17.77 -5.13 -8.22
C GLY A 72 17.54 -5.11 -6.72
N ALA A 73 16.27 -5.04 -6.34
CA ALA A 73 15.83 -5.14 -4.97
C ALA A 73 14.51 -5.92 -4.86
N LYS A 74 14.15 -6.29 -3.63
CA LYS A 74 12.80 -6.72 -3.25
C LYS A 74 12.15 -5.64 -2.40
N PHE A 75 10.94 -5.26 -2.77
CA PHE A 75 10.14 -4.29 -2.04
C PHE A 75 9.13 -4.99 -1.13
N ASN A 76 9.10 -4.58 0.14
CA ASN A 76 8.10 -4.97 1.12
C ASN A 76 7.41 -3.71 1.68
N SER A 77 6.10 -3.75 1.93
CA SER A 77 5.34 -2.62 2.45
C SER A 77 4.19 -3.05 3.35
N SER A 78 3.76 -2.16 4.24
CA SER A 78 2.64 -2.41 5.17
C SER A 78 1.29 -2.34 4.43
N GLY A 79 1.03 -3.35 3.59
CA GLY A 79 -0.11 -3.40 2.67
C GLY A 79 0.09 -2.59 1.39
N ARG A 80 -1.02 -2.31 0.69
CA ARG A 80 -1.08 -1.55 -0.57
C ARG A 80 -2.39 -0.81 -0.73
N GLU A 81 -2.39 0.19 -1.59
CA GLU A 81 -3.60 0.87 -2.07
C GLU A 81 -3.85 0.57 -3.56
N ASP A 82 -5.06 0.85 -4.03
CA ASP A 82 -5.40 0.72 -5.45
C ASP A 82 -4.77 1.86 -6.27
N MET A 83 -4.66 1.68 -7.59
CA MET A 83 -4.03 2.63 -8.49
C MET A 83 -4.70 4.02 -8.44
N ASP A 84 -6.02 4.07 -8.30
CA ASP A 84 -6.83 5.29 -8.19
C ASP A 84 -6.89 5.89 -6.78
N VAL A 85 -6.22 5.28 -5.78
CA VAL A 85 -6.21 5.72 -4.37
C VAL A 85 -4.89 6.41 -4.04
N ARG A 86 -4.95 7.57 -3.39
CA ARG A 86 -3.74 8.26 -2.89
C ARG A 86 -3.34 7.73 -1.51
N MET A 87 -2.06 7.85 -1.18
CA MET A 87 -1.52 7.59 0.16
C MET A 87 -0.89 8.88 0.65
N LEU A 88 -1.56 9.57 1.56
CA LEU A 88 -1.25 10.93 1.98
C LEU A 88 -0.67 10.97 3.40
N SER A 89 -0.52 12.19 3.94
CA SER A 89 -0.02 12.45 5.29
C SER A 89 1.36 11.82 5.53
N ASP A 90 1.48 11.01 6.58
CA ASP A 90 2.69 10.31 6.99
C ASP A 90 3.18 9.23 6.02
N GLY A 91 2.35 8.85 5.06
CA GLY A 91 2.68 7.83 4.08
C GLY A 91 2.48 6.39 4.59
N ARG A 92 2.93 5.43 3.79
CA ARG A 92 2.92 4.00 4.10
C ARG A 92 4.34 3.49 4.39
N PRO A 93 4.53 2.67 5.43
CA PRO A 93 5.79 1.97 5.68
C PRO A 93 6.23 1.11 4.51
N PHE A 94 7.52 1.15 4.18
CA PHE A 94 8.15 0.22 3.26
C PHE A 94 9.61 -0.07 3.62
N ALA A 95 10.11 -1.21 3.14
CA ALA A 95 11.52 -1.53 3.13
C ALA A 95 11.92 -2.21 1.81
N LEU A 96 13.13 -1.91 1.35
CA LEU A 96 13.82 -2.51 0.22
C LEU A 96 14.91 -3.43 0.73
N GLN A 97 14.99 -4.66 0.21
CA GLN A 97 16.17 -5.52 0.29
C GLN A 97 16.94 -5.37 -1.02
N VAL A 98 18.04 -4.61 -1.01
CA VAL A 98 18.85 -4.31 -2.17
C VAL A 98 19.90 -5.40 -2.35
N HIS A 99 19.94 -6.04 -3.53
CA HIS A 99 20.80 -7.19 -3.81
C HIS A 99 22.16 -6.76 -4.38
N ASP A 100 23.23 -7.43 -3.96
CA ASP A 100 24.59 -7.22 -4.47
C ASP A 100 24.99 -5.73 -4.65
N PRO A 101 24.79 -4.87 -3.63
CA PRO A 101 25.17 -3.47 -3.71
C PRO A 101 26.68 -3.33 -3.90
N LYS A 102 27.12 -2.42 -4.78
CA LYS A 102 28.55 -2.12 -4.98
C LYS A 102 29.05 -1.02 -4.03
N THR A 103 28.13 -0.31 -3.37
CA THR A 103 28.41 0.69 -2.32
C THR A 103 27.60 0.39 -1.05
N PRO A 104 27.82 -0.76 -0.37
CA PRO A 104 27.02 -1.19 0.79
C PRO A 104 27.20 -0.31 2.04
N LEU A 105 28.25 0.51 2.10
CA LEU A 105 28.60 1.36 3.24
C LEU A 105 28.29 2.84 2.97
N ALA A 106 27.20 3.13 2.25
CA ALA A 106 26.77 4.50 2.01
C ALA A 106 26.51 5.23 3.36
N SER A 107 26.94 6.48 3.47
CA SER A 107 26.75 7.25 4.70
C SER A 107 25.27 7.64 4.91
N ALA A 108 24.90 8.08 6.11
CA ALA A 108 23.58 8.65 6.36
C ALA A 108 23.26 9.84 5.44
N GLU A 109 24.26 10.67 5.11
CA GLU A 109 24.11 11.78 4.16
C GLU A 109 23.85 11.27 2.74
N ASN A 110 24.47 10.18 2.32
CA ASN A 110 24.19 9.57 1.01
C ASN A 110 22.71 9.14 0.93
N VAL A 111 22.18 8.53 2.00
CA VAL A 111 20.76 8.10 2.04
C VAL A 111 19.82 9.32 2.09
N ALA A 112 20.16 10.35 2.86
CA ALA A 112 19.41 11.61 2.87
C ALA A 112 19.41 12.31 1.50
N ALA A 113 20.52 12.24 0.74
CA ALA A 113 20.59 12.72 -0.63
C ALA A 113 19.67 11.92 -1.57
N MET A 114 19.60 10.60 -1.42
CA MET A 114 18.65 9.75 -2.17
C MET A 114 17.19 10.15 -1.89
N GLU A 115 16.83 10.39 -0.63
CA GLU A 115 15.49 10.89 -0.27
C GLU A 115 15.17 12.23 -0.95
N ARG A 116 16.11 13.18 -0.93
CA ARG A 116 15.97 14.47 -1.62
C ARG A 116 15.80 14.30 -3.12
N GLU A 117 16.57 13.42 -3.75
CA GLU A 117 16.46 13.14 -5.20
C GLU A 117 15.11 12.51 -5.57
N ILE A 118 14.60 11.57 -4.78
CA ILE A 118 13.26 10.99 -4.98
C ILE A 118 12.19 12.10 -4.88
N ASN A 119 12.27 12.92 -3.83
CA ASN A 119 11.30 13.99 -3.58
C ASN A 119 11.33 15.09 -4.64
N ALA A 120 12.51 15.41 -5.20
CA ALA A 120 12.65 16.37 -6.29
C ALA A 120 11.99 15.91 -7.60
N GLN A 121 11.74 14.61 -7.76
CA GLN A 121 11.06 14.03 -8.93
C GLN A 121 9.55 13.80 -8.68
N SER A 122 9.01 14.30 -7.56
CA SER A 122 7.63 14.01 -7.15
C SER A 122 6.56 14.56 -8.09
N ASP A 123 6.79 15.69 -8.76
CA ASP A 123 5.86 16.24 -9.76
C ASP A 123 5.70 15.35 -11.00
N ILE A 124 6.73 14.53 -11.30
CA ILE A 124 6.74 13.62 -12.45
C ILE A 124 6.21 12.24 -12.05
N THR A 125 6.66 11.75 -10.90
CA THR A 125 6.39 10.38 -10.44
C THR A 125 5.12 10.26 -9.62
N GLY A 126 4.66 11.36 -9.01
CA GLY A 126 3.58 11.36 -8.02
C GLY A 126 3.97 10.72 -6.68
N VAL A 127 5.28 10.53 -6.41
CA VAL A 127 5.78 9.80 -5.24
C VAL A 127 6.74 10.65 -4.43
N ARG A 128 6.57 10.64 -3.12
CA ARG A 128 7.51 11.21 -2.15
C ARG A 128 7.92 10.15 -1.14
N VAL A 129 9.10 10.30 -0.56
CA VAL A 129 9.56 9.47 0.56
C VAL A 129 10.01 10.33 1.72
N ARG A 130 9.97 9.75 2.91
CA ARG A 130 10.40 10.38 4.16
C ARG A 130 11.06 9.35 5.07
N GLY A 131 12.07 9.80 5.80
CA GLY A 131 12.74 8.99 6.81
C GLY A 131 13.49 7.80 6.20
N LEU A 132 13.99 7.97 4.97
CA LEU A 132 14.80 6.97 4.29
C LEU A 132 16.09 6.74 5.08
N CYS A 133 16.32 5.51 5.49
CA CYS A 133 17.53 5.12 6.23
C CYS A 133 17.86 3.66 5.98
N PHE A 134 19.11 3.27 6.28
CA PHE A 134 19.42 1.85 6.39
C PHE A 134 18.62 1.22 7.52
N THR A 135 18.19 -0.01 7.30
CA THR A 135 17.44 -0.79 8.27
C THR A 135 18.00 -2.21 8.36
N THR A 136 17.47 -3.02 9.28
CA THR A 136 17.93 -4.41 9.46
C THR A 136 17.09 -5.39 8.65
N LYS A 137 17.62 -6.60 8.46
CA LYS A 137 16.88 -7.70 7.82
C LYS A 137 15.62 -8.05 8.61
N GLU A 138 15.72 -8.06 9.94
CA GLU A 138 14.61 -8.30 10.85
C GLU A 138 13.51 -7.24 10.65
N ASN A 139 13.91 -5.97 10.57
CA ASN A 139 12.96 -4.87 10.39
C ASN A 139 12.31 -4.86 8.99
N TYR A 140 13.04 -5.29 7.96
CA TYR A 140 12.47 -5.54 6.63
C TYR A 140 11.36 -6.59 6.66
N HIS A 141 11.54 -7.67 7.42
CA HIS A 141 10.50 -8.69 7.59
C HIS A 141 9.35 -8.19 8.47
N ALA A 142 9.63 -7.34 9.46
CA ALA A 142 8.62 -6.77 10.35
C ALA A 142 7.67 -5.76 9.69
N VAL A 143 7.97 -5.26 8.47
CA VAL A 143 7.09 -4.32 7.76
C VAL A 143 5.68 -4.90 7.60
N GLY A 144 4.68 -4.23 8.19
CA GLY A 144 3.29 -4.68 8.16
C GLY A 144 3.00 -5.93 9.00
N MET A 145 3.96 -6.41 9.79
CA MET A 145 3.78 -7.43 10.81
C MET A 145 3.60 -6.76 12.17
N SER A 146 2.41 -6.20 12.46
CA SER A 146 2.10 -5.77 13.83
C SER A 146 1.62 -6.95 14.68
N SER A 147 2.20 -7.05 15.89
CA SER A 147 2.02 -8.11 16.87
C SER A 147 0.71 -8.01 17.67
N GLU A 148 -0.01 -6.89 17.57
CA GLU A 148 -1.20 -6.64 18.40
C GLU A 148 -2.49 -6.43 17.59
N GLU A 149 -3.61 -6.80 18.20
CA GLU A 149 -4.92 -6.99 17.56
C GLU A 149 -5.64 -5.65 17.26
N HIS A 150 -5.25 -4.57 17.96
CA HIS A 150 -5.83 -3.23 17.85
C HIS A 150 -5.08 -2.28 16.89
N GLU A 151 -3.80 -2.54 16.60
CA GLU A 151 -2.90 -1.66 15.85
C GLU A 151 -2.90 -1.94 14.34
N LYS A 152 -4.10 -2.20 13.82
CA LYS A 152 -4.32 -2.49 12.41
C LYS A 152 -5.33 -1.51 11.82
N GLU A 153 -5.60 -0.41 12.51
CA GLU A 153 -6.53 0.59 12.03
C GLU A 153 -5.91 1.39 10.88
N LYS A 154 -6.75 1.70 9.90
CA LYS A 154 -6.41 2.58 8.78
C LYS A 154 -7.46 3.66 8.70
N SER A 155 -7.00 4.87 8.44
CA SER A 155 -7.86 6.03 8.28
C SER A 155 -7.91 6.47 6.84
N TYR A 156 -9.11 6.79 6.37
CA TYR A 156 -9.36 7.19 5.00
C TYR A 156 -10.24 8.42 4.93
N VAL A 157 -10.12 9.12 3.82
CA VAL A 157 -11.04 10.18 3.40
C VAL A 157 -11.57 9.80 2.03
N ALA A 158 -12.89 9.87 1.86
CA ALA A 158 -13.54 9.57 0.61
C ALA A 158 -14.50 10.69 0.22
N ILE A 159 -14.67 10.89 -1.09
CA ILE A 159 -15.82 11.63 -1.61
C ILE A 159 -16.87 10.59 -1.95
N VAL A 160 -18.03 10.71 -1.32
CA VAL A 160 -19.17 9.80 -1.52
C VAL A 160 -20.29 10.58 -2.17
N ARG A 161 -20.92 9.97 -3.17
CA ARG A 161 -22.16 10.42 -3.77
C ARG A 161 -23.28 9.47 -3.39
N VAL A 162 -24.45 10.00 -3.08
CA VAL A 162 -25.67 9.24 -2.81
C VAL A 162 -26.75 9.57 -3.85
N SER A 163 -27.73 8.69 -4.01
CA SER A 163 -28.77 8.84 -5.05
C SER A 163 -29.85 9.89 -4.76
N ARG A 164 -29.71 10.64 -3.67
CA ARG A 164 -30.60 11.71 -3.22
C ARG A 164 -29.77 12.76 -2.49
N GLU A 165 -30.35 13.90 -2.14
CA GLU A 165 -29.67 14.86 -1.27
C GLU A 165 -29.35 14.22 0.09
N ALA A 166 -28.12 14.45 0.58
CA ALA A 166 -27.68 14.04 1.90
C ALA A 166 -28.28 14.98 2.95
N THR A 167 -29.04 14.44 3.88
CA THR A 167 -29.76 15.22 4.89
C THR A 167 -28.90 15.41 6.14
N PRO A 168 -29.20 16.40 7.00
CA PRO A 168 -28.57 16.51 8.31
C PRO A 168 -28.66 15.22 9.15
N GLU A 169 -29.79 14.50 9.03
CA GLU A 169 -30.03 13.22 9.70
C GLU A 169 -29.07 12.13 9.21
N ASP A 170 -28.70 12.10 7.92
CA ASP A 170 -27.68 11.18 7.41
C ASP A 170 -26.32 11.45 8.04
N HIS A 171 -25.93 12.73 8.13
CA HIS A 171 -24.67 13.13 8.73
C HIS A 171 -24.60 12.73 10.21
N GLU A 172 -25.69 12.93 10.95
CA GLU A 172 -25.81 12.50 12.34
C GLU A 172 -25.79 10.97 12.47
N LYS A 173 -26.47 10.24 11.57
CA LYS A 173 -26.46 8.78 11.54
C LYS A 173 -25.06 8.22 11.28
N ILE A 174 -24.31 8.82 10.35
CA ILE A 174 -22.91 8.48 10.08
C ILE A 174 -22.05 8.72 11.33
N ALA A 175 -22.18 9.90 11.95
CA ALA A 175 -21.36 10.29 13.10
C ALA A 175 -21.64 9.48 14.37
N SER A 176 -22.90 9.08 14.58
CA SER A 176 -23.33 8.25 15.72
C SER A 176 -23.02 6.77 15.53
N THR A 177 -22.79 6.31 14.30
CA THR A 177 -22.43 4.92 14.01
C THR A 177 -20.94 4.69 14.26
N SER A 178 -20.63 3.90 15.29
CA SER A 178 -19.25 3.51 15.63
C SER A 178 -19.14 2.03 15.93
N ARG A 179 -17.93 1.48 15.76
CA ARG A 179 -17.61 0.05 15.95
C ARG A 179 -18.58 -0.89 15.23
N LEU A 180 -19.01 -0.50 14.03
CA LEU A 180 -19.92 -1.28 13.20
C LEU A 180 -19.18 -2.48 12.62
N VAL A 181 -19.66 -3.69 12.92
CA VAL A 181 -19.17 -4.92 12.31
C VAL A 181 -19.89 -5.14 10.98
N VAL A 182 -19.13 -5.20 9.90
CA VAL A 182 -19.60 -5.46 8.54
C VAL A 182 -19.12 -6.83 8.06
N GLN A 183 -19.97 -7.56 7.35
CA GLN A 183 -19.64 -8.83 6.72
C GLN A 183 -19.24 -8.55 5.28
N GLN A 184 -17.94 -8.69 4.96
CA GLN A 184 -17.44 -8.47 3.60
C GLN A 184 -17.05 -9.78 2.94
N SER A 185 -17.77 -10.14 1.88
CA SER A 185 -17.30 -11.16 0.94
C SER A 185 -16.08 -10.64 0.19
N THR A 186 -15.29 -11.56 -0.39
CA THR A 186 -14.20 -11.15 -1.29
C THR A 186 -14.79 -10.31 -2.42
N PRO A 187 -14.34 -9.06 -2.63
CA PRO A 187 -14.98 -8.17 -3.61
C PRO A 187 -14.95 -8.74 -5.03
N THR A 188 -16.00 -8.52 -5.79
CA THR A 188 -16.15 -9.02 -7.18
C THR A 188 -14.93 -8.67 -8.03
N ARG A 189 -14.43 -7.42 -7.94
CA ARG A 189 -13.27 -6.94 -8.70
C ARG A 189 -11.94 -7.64 -8.40
N VAL A 190 -11.81 -8.33 -7.26
CA VAL A 190 -10.60 -9.10 -6.90
C VAL A 190 -10.83 -10.61 -6.81
N ALA A 191 -12.06 -11.08 -7.04
CA ALA A 191 -12.43 -12.49 -6.96
C ALA A 191 -11.59 -13.38 -7.89
N HIS A 192 -11.19 -12.87 -9.06
CA HIS A 192 -10.31 -13.59 -10.00
C HIS A 192 -8.89 -13.89 -9.45
N ARG A 193 -8.49 -13.31 -8.31
CA ARG A 193 -7.16 -13.53 -7.68
C ARG A 193 -7.22 -14.04 -6.25
N ARG A 194 -8.41 -14.20 -5.67
CA ARG A 194 -8.58 -14.48 -4.24
C ARG A 194 -9.71 -15.48 -4.03
N ALA A 195 -9.53 -16.37 -3.05
CA ALA A 195 -10.60 -17.25 -2.60
C ALA A 195 -11.81 -16.43 -2.14
N ASP A 196 -13.01 -16.89 -2.52
CA ASP A 196 -14.25 -16.26 -2.07
C ASP A 196 -14.50 -16.63 -0.60
N LEU A 197 -14.48 -15.63 0.26
CA LEU A 197 -14.58 -15.79 1.71
C LEU A 197 -15.23 -14.56 2.30
N VAL A 198 -16.19 -14.77 3.19
CA VAL A 198 -16.79 -13.71 4.01
C VAL A 198 -15.93 -13.47 5.23
N ARG A 199 -15.59 -12.21 5.49
CA ARG A 199 -14.78 -11.81 6.64
C ARG A 199 -15.48 -10.69 7.40
N PRO A 200 -15.67 -10.82 8.72
CA PRO A 200 -16.12 -9.72 9.54
C PRO A 200 -15.01 -8.66 9.58
N ARG A 201 -15.40 -7.39 9.42
CA ARG A 201 -14.53 -6.22 9.50
C ARG A 201 -15.19 -5.14 10.31
N THR A 202 -14.41 -4.41 11.10
CA THR A 202 -14.96 -3.34 11.93
C THR A 202 -14.69 -1.97 11.31
N ILE A 203 -15.76 -1.22 11.07
CA ILE A 203 -15.70 0.23 10.89
C ILE A 203 -15.67 0.84 12.29
N VAL A 204 -14.52 1.35 12.68
CA VAL A 204 -14.27 1.81 14.06
C VAL A 204 -15.02 3.11 14.32
N SER A 205 -14.94 4.06 13.41
CA SER A 205 -15.67 5.33 13.50
C SER A 205 -15.80 5.96 12.12
N MET A 206 -16.83 6.80 11.96
CA MET A 206 -17.06 7.59 10.76
C MET A 206 -17.47 9.01 11.13
N SER A 207 -17.21 9.96 10.23
CA SER A 207 -17.83 11.27 10.24
C SER A 207 -18.02 11.75 8.80
N SER A 208 -18.89 12.73 8.60
CA SER A 208 -19.12 13.29 7.27
C SER A 208 -19.25 14.80 7.30
N GLU A 209 -18.83 15.44 6.21
CA GLU A 209 -18.88 16.88 6.00
C GLU A 209 -19.55 17.17 4.65
N PRO A 210 -20.54 18.09 4.57
CA PRO A 210 -21.21 18.42 3.32
C PRO A 210 -20.23 19.11 2.35
N ILE A 211 -20.45 18.91 1.04
CA ILE A 211 -19.70 19.62 0.00
C ILE A 211 -20.55 20.79 -0.51
N PRO A 212 -20.11 22.06 -0.35
CA PRO A 212 -20.84 23.21 -0.85
C PRO A 212 -21.14 23.11 -2.35
N GLY A 213 -22.42 23.26 -2.72
CA GLY A 213 -22.88 23.17 -4.11
C GLY A 213 -23.01 21.75 -4.66
N SER A 214 -22.91 20.70 -3.83
CA SER A 214 -23.14 19.32 -4.23
C SER A 214 -23.97 18.59 -3.17
N PRO A 215 -25.30 18.81 -3.14
CA PRO A 215 -26.17 18.32 -2.07
C PRO A 215 -26.29 16.78 -2.03
N ASP A 216 -25.97 16.10 -3.12
CA ASP A 216 -25.93 14.63 -3.23
C ASP A 216 -24.58 14.02 -2.84
N SER A 217 -23.62 14.85 -2.40
CA SER A 217 -22.23 14.45 -2.19
C SER A 217 -21.64 14.99 -0.89
N PHE A 218 -20.83 14.19 -0.23
CA PHE A 218 -20.17 14.57 1.02
C PHE A 218 -18.77 13.96 1.14
N ILE A 219 -17.95 14.58 1.99
CA ILE A 219 -16.67 14.02 2.41
C ILE A 219 -16.96 13.04 3.55
N LEU A 220 -16.58 11.78 3.38
CA LEU A 220 -16.63 10.75 4.42
C LEU A 220 -15.23 10.55 4.99
N ARG A 221 -15.08 10.70 6.31
CA ARG A 221 -13.88 10.28 7.04
C ARG A 221 -14.18 8.98 7.76
N LEU A 222 -13.28 8.01 7.65
CA LEU A 222 -13.49 6.68 8.23
C LEU A 222 -12.21 6.15 8.85
N ARG A 223 -12.37 5.42 9.95
CA ARG A 223 -11.33 4.61 10.58
C ARG A 223 -11.80 3.17 10.62
N THR A 224 -11.00 2.24 10.13
CA THR A 224 -11.41 0.83 9.95
C THR A 224 -10.32 -0.13 10.38
N GLN A 225 -10.70 -1.34 10.79
CA GLN A 225 -9.79 -2.47 10.92
C GLN A 225 -9.04 -2.76 9.59
N ALA A 226 -7.82 -3.28 9.65
CA ALA A 226 -7.06 -3.63 8.47
C ALA A 226 -7.79 -4.67 7.62
N GLY A 227 -7.58 -4.57 6.32
CA GLY A 227 -8.19 -5.48 5.35
C GLY A 227 -9.67 -5.20 5.12
N THR A 228 -10.21 -4.11 5.66
CA THR A 228 -11.53 -3.59 5.27
C THR A 228 -11.48 -3.06 3.84
N TYR A 229 -12.43 -3.51 3.03
CA TYR A 229 -12.62 -3.04 1.67
C TYR A 229 -13.54 -1.82 1.66
N VAL A 230 -12.93 -0.63 1.75
CA VAL A 230 -13.65 0.65 1.91
C VAL A 230 -14.62 0.94 0.76
N LYS A 231 -14.20 0.69 -0.49
CA LYS A 231 -15.06 0.92 -1.66
C LYS A 231 -16.34 0.11 -1.53
N GLU A 232 -16.19 -1.18 -1.24
CA GLU A 232 -17.28 -2.12 -1.09
C GLU A 232 -18.13 -1.86 0.17
N PHE A 233 -17.56 -1.32 1.24
CA PHE A 233 -18.36 -0.81 2.36
C PHE A 233 -19.26 0.34 1.94
N VAL A 234 -18.81 1.25 1.06
CA VAL A 234 -19.64 2.36 0.59
C VAL A 234 -20.78 1.85 -0.30
N HIS A 235 -20.46 1.11 -1.37
CA HIS A 235 -21.43 0.76 -2.41
C HIS A 235 -22.14 -0.60 -2.23
N GLY A 236 -21.73 -1.40 -1.24
CA GLY A 236 -22.34 -2.69 -0.90
C GLY A 236 -21.97 -3.87 -1.80
N ASP A 237 -21.29 -3.65 -2.94
CA ASP A 237 -20.88 -4.67 -3.92
C ASP A 237 -22.06 -5.60 -4.28
N ALA A 238 -23.20 -5.00 -4.61
CA ALA A 238 -24.46 -5.71 -4.89
C ALA A 238 -24.90 -6.69 -3.79
N GLY A 239 -24.74 -6.29 -2.52
CA GLY A 239 -25.13 -7.08 -1.35
C GLY A 239 -24.04 -8.02 -0.82
N ARG A 240 -22.85 -8.02 -1.43
CA ARG A 240 -21.70 -8.83 -0.95
C ARG A 240 -21.02 -8.22 0.28
N THR A 241 -21.29 -6.97 0.60
CA THR A 241 -20.92 -6.31 1.86
C THR A 241 -22.16 -5.81 2.58
N ALA A 242 -22.38 -6.27 3.83
CA ALA A 242 -23.53 -5.87 4.63
C ALA A 242 -23.19 -5.78 6.14
N PRO A 243 -23.69 -4.76 6.87
CA PRO A 243 -24.28 -3.54 6.31
C PRO A 243 -23.24 -2.70 5.55
N SER A 244 -23.68 -2.04 4.48
CA SER A 244 -22.95 -1.03 3.73
C SER A 244 -23.39 0.38 4.12
N LEU A 245 -22.67 1.41 3.68
CA LEU A 245 -23.10 2.80 3.86
C LEU A 245 -24.44 3.06 3.17
N GLY A 246 -24.67 2.47 1.99
CA GLY A 246 -25.97 2.55 1.32
C GLY A 246 -27.10 1.95 2.15
N ASP A 247 -26.87 0.78 2.79
CA ASP A 247 -27.85 0.18 3.71
C ASP A 247 -28.11 1.07 4.92
N LEU A 248 -27.05 1.69 5.47
CA LEU A 248 -27.18 2.62 6.60
C LEU A 248 -28.02 3.84 6.22
N LEU A 249 -27.84 4.43 5.04
CA LEU A 249 -28.54 5.65 4.64
C LEU A 249 -29.88 5.39 3.92
N GLY A 250 -30.21 4.12 3.66
CA GLY A 250 -31.42 3.72 2.94
C GLY A 250 -31.44 4.23 1.48
N CYS A 251 -30.27 4.39 0.86
CA CYS A 251 -30.14 4.89 -0.50
C CYS A 251 -28.92 4.26 -1.20
N ARG A 252 -28.83 4.41 -2.53
CA ARG A 252 -27.61 3.99 -3.24
C ARG A 252 -26.48 4.97 -2.88
N ALA A 253 -25.32 4.43 -2.55
CA ALA A 253 -24.09 5.19 -2.33
C ALA A 253 -22.97 4.72 -3.27
N GLU A 254 -22.17 5.65 -3.76
CA GLU A 254 -21.04 5.42 -4.65
C GLU A 254 -19.81 6.18 -4.14
N ILE A 255 -18.64 5.55 -4.26
CA ILE A 255 -17.37 6.16 -3.89
C ILE A 255 -16.72 6.79 -5.13
N ILE A 256 -16.54 8.11 -5.11
CA ILE A 256 -15.99 8.86 -6.24
C ILE A 256 -14.48 8.93 -6.14
N GLN A 257 -13.97 9.17 -4.94
CA GLN A 257 -12.55 9.29 -4.65
C GLN A 257 -12.24 8.71 -3.28
N LEU A 258 -11.02 8.18 -3.11
CA LEU A 258 -10.57 7.60 -1.85
C LEU A 258 -9.09 7.89 -1.64
N ASP A 259 -8.75 8.33 -0.43
CA ASP A 259 -7.39 8.55 0.03
C ASP A 259 -7.16 7.80 1.33
N VAL A 260 -5.99 7.21 1.46
CA VAL A 260 -5.47 6.75 2.75
C VAL A 260 -4.77 7.91 3.42
N ILE A 261 -5.15 8.25 4.64
CA ILE A 261 -4.60 9.38 5.39
C ILE A 261 -3.79 8.97 6.62
N ALA A 262 -3.96 7.74 7.11
CA ALA A 262 -3.11 7.21 8.17
C ALA A 262 -3.05 5.68 8.10
N ILE A 263 -1.85 5.16 8.37
CA ILE A 263 -1.60 3.76 8.67
C ILE A 263 -1.13 3.74 10.13
N ASN A 264 -1.98 3.24 11.03
CA ASN A 264 -1.60 3.12 12.44
C ASN A 264 -0.71 1.89 12.59
N ASP A 265 0.58 2.07 12.32
CA ASP A 265 1.62 1.05 12.34
C ASP A 265 2.84 1.63 13.05
N ASP A 266 3.27 0.95 14.11
CA ASP A 266 4.39 1.36 14.96
C ASP A 266 5.75 0.99 14.37
N TRP A 267 5.76 0.37 13.18
CA TRP A 267 6.97 0.07 12.45
C TRP A 267 7.86 1.31 12.31
N ASN A 268 9.16 1.11 12.53
CA ASN A 268 10.11 2.19 12.53
C ASN A 268 11.39 1.78 11.77
N PRO A 269 11.73 2.45 10.65
CA PRO A 269 12.85 2.04 9.82
C PRO A 269 14.20 2.13 10.53
N SER A 270 14.38 3.08 11.46
CA SER A 270 15.67 3.31 12.13
C SER A 270 15.86 2.49 13.41
N GLY A 271 14.78 1.94 13.97
CA GLY A 271 14.76 1.34 15.31
C GLY A 271 14.94 2.34 16.46
N ALA A 272 15.13 3.64 16.20
CA ALA A 272 15.30 4.68 17.21
C ALA A 272 13.95 5.32 17.56
N PRO A 273 13.60 5.56 18.83
CA PRO A 273 12.27 6.07 19.22
C PRO A 273 11.84 7.26 18.36
N ARG A 274 10.58 7.28 17.90
CA ARG A 274 10.02 8.46 17.24
C ARG A 274 10.12 9.64 18.21
N VAL A 275 10.88 10.67 17.86
CA VAL A 275 10.86 11.94 18.60
C VAL A 275 9.47 12.55 18.38
N ALA A 276 8.76 12.80 19.48
CA ALA A 276 7.41 13.36 19.49
C ALA A 276 7.37 14.79 18.93
#